data_AF-A0A6P1EC87-F1
#
_entry.id   AF-A0A6P1EC87-F1
#
_cell.length_a   1.000
_cell.length_b   1.000
_cell.length_c   1.000
_cell.angle_alpha   90.00
_cell.angle_beta   90.00
_cell.angle_gamma   90.00
#
_symmetry.space_group_name_H-M   'P 1'
#
loop_
_entity.id
_entity.type
_entity.pdbx_description
1 polymer ?
#
loop_
_entity_poly.entity_id
_entity_poly.type
_entity_poly.pdbx_seq_one_letter_code
_entity_poly.pdbx_strand_id
1 'polypeptide(L)'
;MQARRRARRWRWAALAALLASPFAQAELQFELQPDGLDGQQILAAERALQDVQHVVPAAWQARFDRPVRVRWSSTLPDHVHGRTRRGAITLRRDLLADVRAGEPLPRALQAALIHELAHVLDRGPGGGWSQTARWRDLSGWQQRPWRLGRTGNHFSTRSPDAYERTSPAEYLAVNAEHFVLDPAYACRRPALHAWFTAQIGASGHAADCDARLPLVQADDASGAASLLQVDPARVYAVDYLLAEGNDQLMSRWGHSMLRLVICAPGRAPGPACRMDLSYHRVLSFRAFVGDVQISSWRGLSGSYPSRLFVLPLNQVINEYTQLELRGLSSVPLRLQPGEIASLLERAAQVHWSYDGKYLFVSNNCAVETGKLLQEGVPAWATPGLNRITPRGLLTRLTREGRADPTVLQNRAEATRQGYYFASAKDHYQQLFEVARRELPLGTPEVTAWLLRPAAQRAPWLDQGGLRATAALLLLEQAARQREELRARDQLKRTLGNPAHGTDPARDTLMALLHDTGQLVSPAALLPAGGYGLPLGSERAAAAASTAAISARAVPAWQQLQQQLRARLPAAQQQELVTIEDNLDRLGARMRTLAREETATGAAVR
;
A
#
# COMPACT_ATOMS: atom_id res chain seq x y z
N MET A 1 47.86 4.97 -66.35
CA MET A 1 47.26 3.94 -65.46
C MET A 1 47.84 3.89 -64.03
N GLN A 2 49.08 4.31 -63.77
CA GLN A 2 49.71 4.23 -62.44
C GLN A 2 49.17 5.22 -61.39
N ALA A 3 48.78 6.43 -61.77
CA ALA A 3 48.23 7.43 -60.84
C ALA A 3 46.89 6.99 -60.19
N ARG A 4 46.00 6.34 -60.95
CA ARG A 4 44.73 5.79 -60.44
C ARG A 4 44.93 4.64 -59.44
N ARG A 5 46.01 3.86 -59.56
CA ARG A 5 46.34 2.78 -58.60
C ARG A 5 46.88 3.33 -57.27
N ARG A 6 47.65 4.42 -57.29
CA ARG A 6 48.14 5.09 -56.06
C ARG A 6 46.99 5.76 -55.28
N ALA A 7 46.08 6.45 -55.97
CA ALA A 7 44.91 7.06 -55.34
C ALA A 7 43.97 6.02 -54.69
N ARG A 8 43.82 4.84 -55.32
CA ARG A 8 43.01 3.74 -54.76
C ARG A 8 43.66 3.16 -53.50
N ARG A 9 44.98 2.96 -53.48
CA ARG A 9 45.72 2.47 -52.29
C ARG A 9 45.66 3.45 -51.11
N TRP A 10 45.74 4.76 -51.37
CA TRP A 10 45.56 5.78 -50.33
C TRP A 10 44.15 5.82 -49.74
N ARG A 11 43.12 5.61 -50.57
CA ARG A 11 41.73 5.50 -50.08
C ARG A 11 41.51 4.28 -49.20
N TRP A 12 42.07 3.12 -49.55
CA TRP A 12 41.99 1.92 -48.70
C TRP A 12 42.82 2.04 -47.42
N ALA A 13 43.98 2.70 -47.46
CA ALA A 13 44.77 2.98 -46.26
C ALA A 13 44.05 3.97 -45.31
N ALA A 14 43.41 5.00 -45.85
CA ALA A 14 42.61 5.94 -45.06
C ALA A 14 41.35 5.28 -44.48
N LEU A 15 40.68 4.40 -45.23
CA LEU A 15 39.52 3.65 -44.75
C LEU A 15 39.93 2.62 -43.67
N ALA A 16 41.07 1.94 -43.84
CA ALA A 16 41.62 1.02 -42.85
C ALA A 16 42.09 1.76 -41.59
N ALA A 17 42.65 2.97 -41.72
CA ALA A 17 42.99 3.82 -40.56
C ALA A 17 41.74 4.34 -39.83
N LEU A 18 40.66 4.67 -40.56
CA LEU A 18 39.36 5.04 -39.96
C LEU A 18 38.64 3.86 -39.29
N LEU A 19 38.86 2.63 -39.77
CA LEU A 19 38.32 1.39 -39.18
C LEU A 19 39.21 0.83 -38.06
N ALA A 20 40.48 1.24 -37.98
CA ALA A 20 41.43 0.85 -36.94
C ALA A 20 41.62 1.91 -35.85
N SER A 21 40.99 3.08 -35.97
CA SER A 21 40.82 3.98 -34.84
C SER A 21 40.07 3.22 -33.75
N PRO A 22 40.64 3.04 -32.54
CA PRO A 22 39.85 2.52 -31.45
C PRO A 22 38.69 3.50 -31.30
N PHE A 23 37.47 3.02 -31.44
CA PHE A 23 36.34 3.75 -30.88
C PHE A 23 36.71 3.92 -29.41
N ALA A 24 37.18 5.11 -29.03
CA ALA A 24 37.47 5.43 -27.65
C ALA A 24 36.19 5.14 -26.90
N GLN A 25 36.15 4.01 -26.20
CA GLN A 25 34.98 3.67 -25.42
C GLN A 25 34.94 4.72 -24.33
N ALA A 26 33.84 5.48 -24.29
CA ALA A 26 33.55 6.32 -23.16
C ALA A 26 33.63 5.42 -21.92
N GLU A 27 34.49 5.78 -20.98
CA GLU A 27 34.74 5.06 -19.74
C GLU A 27 35.05 6.11 -18.69
N LEU A 28 34.67 5.83 -17.45
CA LEU A 28 34.93 6.72 -16.34
C LEU A 28 36.45 6.89 -16.16
N GLN A 29 36.94 8.11 -16.32
CA GLN A 29 38.32 8.46 -16.02
C GLN A 29 38.32 9.50 -14.92
N PHE A 30 39.13 9.28 -13.88
CA PHE A 30 39.32 10.27 -12.84
C PHE A 30 40.59 11.08 -13.07
N GLU A 31 40.48 12.39 -12.85
CA GLU A 31 41.62 13.31 -12.87
C GLU A 31 41.84 13.85 -11.45
N LEU A 32 42.76 13.21 -10.72
CA LEU A 32 43.16 13.65 -9.38
C LEU A 32 43.81 15.03 -9.44
N GLN A 33 43.28 15.97 -8.66
CA GLN A 33 43.91 17.26 -8.39
C GLN A 33 44.66 17.16 -7.05
N PRO A 34 46.00 17.04 -7.04
CA PRO A 34 46.77 16.73 -5.84
C PRO A 34 47.00 17.95 -4.92
N ASP A 35 46.55 19.14 -5.31
CA ASP A 35 46.81 20.38 -4.58
C ASP A 35 46.38 20.31 -3.11
N GLY A 36 47.36 20.48 -2.22
CA GLY A 36 47.15 20.47 -0.77
C GLY A 36 47.11 19.08 -0.14
N LEU A 37 47.48 18.01 -0.87
CA LEU A 37 47.69 16.66 -0.35
C LEU A 37 49.17 16.35 -0.15
N ASP A 38 49.49 15.59 0.90
CA ASP A 38 50.80 14.98 1.08
C ASP A 38 50.95 13.67 0.28
N GLY A 39 52.15 13.09 0.27
CA GLY A 39 52.42 11.87 -0.51
C GLY A 39 51.58 10.65 -0.10
N GLN A 40 51.27 10.49 1.19
CA GLN A 40 50.42 9.37 1.64
C GLN A 40 48.96 9.61 1.23
N GLN A 41 48.50 10.86 1.33
CA GLN A 41 47.16 11.25 0.91
C GLN A 41 46.95 11.12 -0.60
N ILE A 42 47.96 11.39 -1.41
CA ILE A 42 47.91 11.18 -2.88
C ILE A 42 47.70 9.69 -3.16
N LEU A 43 48.51 8.81 -2.57
CA LEU A 43 48.38 7.36 -2.76
C LEU A 43 47.01 6.84 -2.28
N ALA A 44 46.51 7.35 -1.14
CA ALA A 44 45.19 7.02 -0.63
C ALA A 44 44.07 7.48 -1.58
N ALA A 45 44.20 8.69 -2.16
CA ALA A 45 43.25 9.24 -3.12
C ALA A 45 43.23 8.45 -4.43
N GLU A 46 44.40 8.15 -5.01
CA GLU A 46 44.52 7.34 -6.24
C GLU A 46 43.89 5.95 -6.05
N ARG A 47 44.21 5.29 -4.94
CA ARG A 47 43.59 4.01 -4.58
C ARG A 47 42.07 4.14 -4.47
N ALA A 48 41.58 5.16 -3.79
CA ALA A 48 40.14 5.34 -3.59
C ALA A 48 39.39 5.51 -4.92
N LEU A 49 39.96 6.28 -5.85
CA LEU A 49 39.41 6.47 -7.19
C LEU A 49 39.39 5.16 -7.99
N GLN A 50 40.49 4.41 -7.95
CA GLN A 50 40.61 3.13 -8.66
C GLN A 50 39.63 2.07 -8.11
N ASP A 51 39.59 1.88 -6.80
CA ASP A 51 38.72 0.89 -6.15
C ASP A 51 37.23 1.24 -6.40
N VAL A 52 36.85 2.52 -6.37
CA VAL A 52 35.47 2.94 -6.70
C VAL A 52 35.15 2.71 -8.17
N GLN A 53 36.09 2.98 -9.09
CA GLN A 53 35.91 2.67 -10.51
C GLN A 53 35.61 1.18 -10.72
N HIS A 54 36.28 0.28 -9.97
CA HIS A 54 36.08 -1.16 -10.09
C HIS A 54 34.72 -1.67 -9.59
N VAL A 55 34.12 -1.02 -8.58
CA VAL A 55 32.81 -1.45 -8.04
C VAL A 55 31.62 -0.86 -8.80
N VAL A 56 31.81 0.26 -9.50
CA VAL A 56 30.75 0.90 -10.29
C VAL A 56 30.49 0.09 -11.58
N PRO A 57 29.22 -0.20 -11.95
CA PRO A 57 28.89 -0.99 -13.14
C PRO A 57 29.50 -0.43 -14.42
N ALA A 58 29.93 -1.32 -15.33
CA ALA A 58 30.53 -0.91 -16.61
C ALA A 58 29.60 0.00 -17.44
N ALA A 59 28.29 -0.25 -17.42
CA ALA A 59 27.32 0.59 -18.11
C ALA A 59 27.14 1.97 -17.43
N TRP A 60 27.44 2.10 -16.14
CA TRP A 60 27.55 3.40 -15.47
C TRP A 60 28.83 4.10 -15.94
N GLN A 61 29.97 3.42 -15.90
CA GLN A 61 31.26 3.99 -16.35
C GLN A 61 31.18 4.52 -17.79
N ALA A 62 30.47 3.81 -18.67
CA ALA A 62 30.28 4.21 -20.06
C ALA A 62 29.44 5.49 -20.28
N ARG A 63 28.85 6.06 -19.23
CA ARG A 63 28.09 7.33 -19.30
C ARG A 63 28.97 8.57 -19.19
N PHE A 64 30.24 8.42 -18.84
CA PHE A 64 31.17 9.53 -18.72
C PHE A 64 31.90 9.73 -20.05
N ASP A 65 31.69 10.89 -20.68
CA ASP A 65 32.33 11.27 -21.95
C ASP A 65 33.59 12.13 -21.75
N ARG A 66 33.89 12.50 -20.49
CA ARG A 66 35.01 13.36 -20.11
C ARG A 66 35.60 12.92 -18.76
N PRO A 67 36.89 13.17 -18.52
CA PRO A 67 37.49 12.96 -17.21
C PRO A 67 36.77 13.74 -16.10
N VAL A 68 36.51 13.08 -14.98
CA VAL A 68 35.93 13.66 -13.78
C VAL A 68 37.07 14.15 -12.89
N ARG A 69 37.19 15.47 -12.76
CA ARG A 69 38.18 16.07 -11.84
C ARG A 69 37.76 15.86 -10.40
N VAL A 70 38.66 15.30 -9.59
CA VAL A 70 38.42 15.06 -8.16
C VAL A 70 39.49 15.76 -7.35
N ARG A 71 39.07 16.52 -6.33
CA ARG A 71 39.97 17.22 -5.40
C ARG A 71 39.52 17.00 -3.96
N TRP A 72 40.43 17.21 -3.01
CA TRP A 72 40.17 17.04 -1.59
C TRP A 72 40.36 18.36 -0.83
N SER A 73 39.42 18.69 0.05
CA SER A 73 39.42 19.97 0.78
C SER A 73 39.19 19.77 2.27
N SER A 74 39.86 20.58 3.10
CA SER A 74 39.59 20.74 4.53
C SER A 74 38.54 21.81 4.84
N THR A 75 38.03 22.52 3.83
CA THR A 75 37.10 23.66 3.99
C THR A 75 35.63 23.31 3.70
N LEU A 76 35.32 22.04 3.41
CA LEU A 76 33.93 21.61 3.33
C LEU A 76 33.31 21.65 4.73
N PRO A 77 32.02 22.01 4.87
CA PRO A 77 31.33 21.96 6.16
C PRO A 77 31.40 20.56 6.78
N ASP A 78 31.45 20.48 8.12
CA ASP A 78 31.64 19.21 8.83
C ASP A 78 30.59 18.13 8.52
N HIS A 79 29.38 18.52 8.12
CA HIS A 79 28.31 17.59 7.75
C HIS A 79 28.30 17.21 6.26
N VAL A 80 29.31 17.62 5.48
CA VAL A 80 29.37 17.46 4.02
C VAL A 80 30.61 16.64 3.65
N HIS A 81 30.41 15.39 3.23
CA HIS A 81 31.49 14.52 2.75
C HIS A 81 31.95 14.87 1.33
N GLY A 82 31.05 15.39 0.49
CA GLY A 82 31.31 15.66 -0.92
C GLY A 82 30.54 16.85 -1.46
N ARG A 83 31.00 17.40 -2.59
CA ARG A 83 30.25 18.35 -3.39
C ARG A 83 30.65 18.31 -4.87
N THR A 84 29.65 18.18 -5.72
CA THR A 84 29.80 18.31 -7.18
C THR A 84 29.49 19.73 -7.64
N ARG A 85 30.36 20.31 -8.47
CA ARG A 85 30.12 21.60 -9.15
C ARG A 85 30.76 21.61 -10.53
N ARG A 86 29.98 21.92 -11.57
CA ARG A 86 30.45 21.99 -12.98
C ARG A 86 31.22 20.72 -13.41
N GLY A 87 30.72 19.55 -13.04
CA GLY A 87 31.31 18.25 -13.38
C GLY A 87 32.59 17.88 -12.60
N ALA A 88 33.02 18.70 -11.65
CA ALA A 88 34.13 18.39 -10.75
C ALA A 88 33.63 18.02 -9.35
N ILE A 89 34.30 17.06 -8.71
CA ILE A 89 34.00 16.54 -7.38
C ILE A 89 34.99 17.13 -6.38
N THR A 90 34.50 17.61 -5.25
CA THR A 90 35.30 17.99 -4.08
C THR A 90 34.92 17.06 -2.92
N LEU A 91 35.86 16.29 -2.38
CA LEU A 91 35.65 15.45 -1.20
C LEU A 91 36.32 16.04 0.04
N ARG A 92 35.84 15.67 1.22
CA ARG A 92 36.45 16.08 2.49
C ARG A 92 37.77 15.31 2.69
N ARG A 93 38.83 16.02 3.08
CA ARG A 93 40.20 15.46 3.12
C ARG A 93 40.38 14.38 4.20
N ASP A 94 39.72 14.54 5.33
CA ASP A 94 39.75 13.60 6.46
C ASP A 94 39.27 12.18 6.10
N LEU A 95 38.45 12.03 5.05
CA LEU A 95 38.01 10.72 4.54
C LEU A 95 39.18 9.84 4.07
N LEU A 96 40.36 10.43 3.82
CA LEU A 96 41.58 9.70 3.45
C LEU A 96 42.32 9.11 4.67
N ALA A 97 42.02 9.56 5.90
CA ALA A 97 42.79 9.19 7.09
C ALA A 97 42.76 7.67 7.39
N ASP A 98 41.64 7.02 7.08
CA ASP A 98 41.42 5.60 7.35
C ASP A 98 41.69 4.70 6.13
N VAL A 99 42.25 5.24 5.04
CA VAL A 99 42.59 4.45 3.85
C VAL A 99 43.91 3.71 4.09
N ARG A 100 43.84 2.39 4.27
CA ARG A 100 44.99 1.52 4.52
C ARG A 100 45.24 0.55 3.37
N ALA A 101 46.49 0.24 3.09
CA ALA A 101 46.84 -0.75 2.07
C ALA A 101 46.35 -2.15 2.47
N GLY A 102 45.71 -2.87 1.54
CA GLY A 102 45.21 -4.23 1.76
C GLY A 102 43.88 -4.33 2.53
N GLU A 103 43.34 -3.22 3.03
CA GLU A 103 42.04 -3.18 3.72
C GLU A 103 40.92 -2.64 2.79
N PRO A 104 39.66 -3.07 2.96
CA PRO A 104 38.53 -2.46 2.26
C PRO A 104 38.48 -0.94 2.46
N LEU A 105 38.12 -0.18 1.43
CA LEU A 105 37.97 1.26 1.57
C LEU A 105 36.93 1.62 2.65
N PRO A 106 37.14 2.70 3.42
CA PRO A 106 36.14 3.21 4.34
C PRO A 106 34.79 3.43 3.65
N ARG A 107 33.71 2.93 4.25
CA ARG A 107 32.37 2.98 3.65
C ARG A 107 31.92 4.41 3.34
N ALA A 108 32.25 5.35 4.23
CA ALA A 108 31.93 6.77 4.06
C ALA A 108 32.61 7.39 2.84
N LEU A 109 33.86 7.01 2.53
CA LEU A 109 34.59 7.49 1.36
C LEU A 109 33.98 6.92 0.06
N GLN A 110 33.71 5.60 0.03
CA GLN A 110 33.06 4.96 -1.12
C GLN A 110 31.69 5.60 -1.41
N ALA A 111 30.87 5.73 -0.38
CA ALA A 111 29.56 6.38 -0.43
C ALA A 111 29.67 7.80 -0.98
N ALA A 112 30.55 8.64 -0.40
CA ALA A 112 30.71 10.03 -0.84
C ALA A 112 31.14 10.14 -2.31
N LEU A 113 32.08 9.32 -2.77
CA LEU A 113 32.50 9.37 -4.18
C LEU A 113 31.39 8.91 -5.13
N ILE A 114 30.68 7.82 -4.82
CA ILE A 114 29.56 7.31 -5.63
C ILE A 114 28.39 8.31 -5.66
N HIS A 115 28.09 8.92 -4.52
CA HIS A 115 27.10 9.98 -4.38
C HIS A 115 27.40 11.14 -5.34
N GLU A 116 28.64 11.63 -5.33
CA GLU A 116 29.04 12.74 -6.18
C GLU A 116 29.10 12.35 -7.67
N LEU A 117 29.50 11.13 -8.01
CA LEU A 117 29.41 10.61 -9.38
C LEU A 117 27.97 10.59 -9.89
N ALA A 118 27.01 10.21 -9.05
CA ALA A 118 25.59 10.25 -9.40
C ALA A 118 25.14 11.69 -9.71
N HIS A 119 25.60 12.68 -8.93
CA HIS A 119 25.35 14.08 -9.23
C HIS A 119 26.03 14.58 -10.51
N VAL A 120 27.24 14.12 -10.81
CA VAL A 120 27.92 14.48 -12.07
C VAL A 120 27.07 14.03 -13.26
N LEU A 121 26.56 12.80 -13.26
CA LEU A 121 25.68 12.32 -14.33
C LEU A 121 24.32 13.00 -14.34
N ASP A 122 23.67 13.15 -13.18
CA ASP A 122 22.34 13.78 -13.11
C ASP A 122 22.36 15.24 -13.61
N ARG A 123 23.48 15.96 -13.40
CA ARG A 123 23.65 17.34 -13.87
C ARG A 123 24.31 17.44 -15.26
N GLY A 124 24.77 16.33 -15.81
CA GLY A 124 25.51 16.25 -17.06
C GLY A 124 24.61 16.16 -18.30
N PRO A 125 25.21 16.20 -19.51
CA PRO A 125 24.52 15.92 -20.76
C PRO A 125 23.93 14.50 -20.74
N GLY A 126 22.64 14.35 -21.06
CA GLY A 126 21.95 13.04 -20.96
C GLY A 126 21.52 12.65 -19.54
N GLY A 127 21.73 13.54 -18.55
CA GLY A 127 21.22 13.45 -17.20
C GLY A 127 19.77 13.92 -17.05
N GLY A 128 19.49 14.65 -15.96
CA GLY A 128 18.16 15.14 -15.59
C GLY A 128 17.25 14.03 -15.05
N TRP A 129 17.83 12.91 -14.62
CA TRP A 129 17.11 11.74 -14.14
C TRP A 129 16.24 12.08 -12.93
N SER A 130 16.78 12.86 -12.00
CA SER A 130 16.10 13.34 -10.80
C SER A 130 14.84 14.17 -11.10
N GLN A 131 14.75 14.73 -12.31
CA GLN A 131 13.64 15.57 -12.77
C GLN A 131 12.59 14.79 -13.58
N THR A 132 12.89 13.56 -13.99
CA THR A 132 11.93 12.72 -14.74
C THR A 132 10.68 12.45 -13.92
N ALA A 133 9.54 12.26 -14.61
CA ALA A 133 8.28 11.95 -13.92
C ALA A 133 8.39 10.64 -13.14
N ARG A 134 8.93 9.59 -13.79
CA ARG A 134 9.10 8.25 -13.22
C ARG A 134 9.96 8.26 -11.97
N TRP A 135 11.13 8.91 -12.00
CA TRP A 135 12.00 8.98 -10.82
C TRP A 135 11.32 9.67 -9.65
N ARG A 136 10.72 10.84 -9.89
CA ARG A 136 10.02 11.59 -8.85
C ARG A 136 8.82 10.83 -8.27
N ASP A 137 8.18 9.95 -9.04
CA ASP A 137 7.11 9.09 -8.55
C ASP A 137 7.65 7.98 -7.65
N LEU A 138 8.71 7.29 -8.09
CA LEU A 138 9.36 6.24 -7.29
C LEU A 138 9.96 6.78 -5.99
N SER A 139 10.60 7.95 -6.05
CA SER A 139 11.26 8.62 -4.92
C SER A 139 10.30 9.36 -3.99
N GLY A 140 8.99 9.36 -4.25
CA GLY A 140 7.98 9.85 -3.30
C GLY A 140 7.53 11.30 -3.46
N TRP A 141 8.05 12.05 -4.42
CA TRP A 141 7.53 13.38 -4.78
C TRP A 141 6.29 13.28 -5.67
N GLN A 142 5.29 12.48 -5.29
CA GLN A 142 4.22 12.00 -6.17
C GLN A 142 3.39 13.11 -6.86
N GLN A 143 2.86 12.82 -8.05
CA GLN A 143 2.01 13.76 -8.79
C GLN A 143 0.68 14.05 -8.07
N ARG A 144 0.34 15.34 -7.90
CA ARG A 144 -0.98 15.75 -7.41
C ARG A 144 -2.06 15.52 -8.48
N PRO A 145 -3.34 15.34 -8.08
CA PRO A 145 -4.45 15.30 -9.03
C PRO A 145 -4.45 16.51 -9.98
N TRP A 146 -4.96 16.32 -11.20
CA TRP A 146 -5.09 17.37 -12.23
C TRP A 146 -3.80 18.12 -12.61
N ARG A 147 -2.63 17.50 -12.41
CA ARG A 147 -1.32 18.09 -12.75
C ARG A 147 -0.99 19.36 -11.95
N LEU A 148 -1.56 19.55 -10.76
CA LEU A 148 -1.30 20.69 -9.87
C LEU A 148 0.08 20.62 -9.15
N GLY A 149 1.12 20.18 -9.85
CA GLY A 149 2.44 19.94 -9.28
C GLY A 149 2.56 18.60 -8.55
N ARG A 150 3.43 18.56 -7.53
CA ARG A 150 3.84 17.34 -6.80
C ARG A 150 3.72 17.51 -5.29
N THR A 151 3.65 16.40 -4.56
CA THR A 151 3.73 16.39 -3.09
C THR A 151 5.19 16.45 -2.64
N GLY A 152 5.41 16.69 -1.35
CA GLY A 152 6.69 16.37 -0.72
C GLY A 152 6.87 14.85 -0.60
N ASN A 153 8.06 14.44 -0.17
CA ASN A 153 8.36 13.03 0.05
C ASN A 153 7.74 12.53 1.36
N HIS A 154 6.79 11.59 1.23
CA HIS A 154 6.10 10.95 2.35
C HIS A 154 6.57 9.52 2.65
N PHE A 155 7.64 9.06 1.98
CA PHE A 155 8.33 7.82 2.32
C PHE A 155 9.30 8.09 3.48
N SER A 156 8.73 8.42 4.63
CA SER A 156 9.46 8.94 5.79
C SER A 156 10.01 7.85 6.72
N THR A 157 9.49 6.63 6.61
CA THR A 157 9.91 5.49 7.44
C THR A 157 10.73 4.48 6.63
N ARG A 158 11.59 3.73 7.33
CA ARG A 158 12.54 2.78 6.72
C ARG A 158 13.41 3.44 5.61
N SER A 159 13.89 4.64 5.91
CA SER A 159 14.90 5.38 5.13
C SER A 159 16.30 4.86 5.51
N PRO A 160 17.21 4.58 4.55
CA PRO A 160 18.59 4.24 4.89
C PRO A 160 19.35 5.43 5.48
N ASP A 161 19.08 6.63 4.95
CA ASP A 161 19.59 7.91 5.43
C ASP A 161 18.45 8.93 5.33
N ALA A 162 18.27 9.79 6.32
CA ALA A 162 17.26 10.85 6.27
C ALA A 162 17.52 11.87 5.14
N TYR A 163 18.78 12.02 4.72
CA TYR A 163 19.23 12.96 3.71
C TYR A 163 18.62 12.71 2.33
N GLU A 164 18.27 11.46 2.00
CA GLU A 164 17.65 11.10 0.71
C GLU A 164 16.36 11.89 0.45
N ARG A 165 15.66 12.32 1.50
CA ARG A 165 14.36 13.01 1.40
C ARG A 165 14.49 14.51 1.15
N THR A 166 15.72 15.05 1.13
CA THR A 166 15.98 16.48 0.95
C THR A 166 15.56 16.97 -0.44
N SER A 167 15.89 16.22 -1.48
CA SER A 167 15.48 16.52 -2.86
C SER A 167 15.45 15.25 -3.72
N PRO A 168 14.77 15.23 -4.88
CA PRO A 168 14.83 14.11 -5.80
C PRO A 168 16.26 13.76 -6.26
N ALA A 169 17.16 14.73 -6.30
CA ALA A 169 18.57 14.52 -6.65
C ALA A 169 19.35 13.87 -5.52
N GLU A 170 19.10 14.27 -4.27
CA GLU A 170 19.69 13.59 -3.09
C GLU A 170 19.15 12.16 -2.96
N TYR A 171 17.86 11.96 -3.24
CA TYR A 171 17.27 10.62 -3.26
C TYR A 171 17.99 9.72 -4.27
N LEU A 172 18.36 10.27 -5.44
CA LEU A 172 19.10 9.55 -6.48
C LEU A 172 20.50 9.19 -6.01
N ALA A 173 21.24 10.17 -5.50
CA ALA A 173 22.62 9.98 -5.10
C ALA A 173 22.74 9.00 -3.93
N VAL A 174 21.96 9.17 -2.85
CA VAL A 174 21.92 8.23 -1.72
C VAL A 174 21.57 6.83 -2.18
N ASN A 175 20.52 6.67 -3.00
CA ASN A 175 20.13 5.34 -3.44
C ASN A 175 21.11 4.71 -4.43
N ALA A 176 21.91 5.49 -5.14
CA ALA A 176 22.97 4.98 -5.99
C ALA A 176 24.14 4.40 -5.15
N GLU A 177 24.44 4.99 -3.99
CA GLU A 177 25.38 4.41 -3.01
C GLU A 177 24.94 3.01 -2.61
N HIS A 178 23.68 2.85 -2.21
CA HIS A 178 23.14 1.56 -1.81
C HIS A 178 23.03 0.57 -2.98
N PHE A 179 22.65 1.03 -4.17
CA PHE A 179 22.59 0.19 -5.36
C PHE A 179 23.94 -0.47 -5.69
N VAL A 180 25.04 0.28 -5.56
CA VAL A 180 26.38 -0.23 -5.84
C VAL A 180 26.91 -1.05 -4.68
N LEU A 181 26.70 -0.57 -3.45
CA LEU A 181 27.48 -1.04 -2.31
C LEU A 181 26.70 -1.95 -1.34
N ASP A 182 25.37 -2.10 -1.46
CA ASP A 182 24.55 -2.98 -0.61
C ASP A 182 24.06 -4.20 -1.43
N PRO A 183 24.59 -5.41 -1.16
CA PRO A 183 24.16 -6.64 -1.85
C PRO A 183 22.66 -6.95 -1.71
N ALA A 184 22.00 -6.44 -0.66
CA ALA A 184 20.58 -6.67 -0.40
C ALA A 184 19.66 -5.58 -1.02
N TYR A 185 20.21 -4.58 -1.72
CA TYR A 185 19.45 -3.44 -2.24
C TYR A 185 18.28 -3.87 -3.15
N ALA A 186 18.51 -4.88 -4.00
CA ALA A 186 17.49 -5.44 -4.88
C ALA A 186 16.25 -5.95 -4.11
N CYS A 187 16.46 -6.56 -2.94
CA CYS A 187 15.36 -7.07 -2.11
C CYS A 187 14.73 -5.97 -1.24
N ARG A 188 15.50 -4.95 -0.83
CA ARG A 188 15.02 -3.84 0.00
C ARG A 188 14.20 -2.83 -0.79
N ARG A 189 14.62 -2.51 -2.02
CA ARG A 189 14.01 -1.49 -2.89
C ARG A 189 13.93 -1.99 -4.36
N PRO A 190 13.14 -3.04 -4.65
CA PRO A 190 13.13 -3.69 -5.96
C PRO A 190 12.81 -2.75 -7.13
N ALA A 191 11.83 -1.86 -6.96
CA ALA A 191 11.46 -0.89 -8.00
C ALA A 191 12.57 0.13 -8.32
N LEU A 192 13.36 0.54 -7.32
CA LEU A 192 14.51 1.43 -7.56
C LEU A 192 15.69 0.66 -8.16
N HIS A 193 15.96 -0.54 -7.68
CA HIS A 193 16.98 -1.43 -8.24
C HIS A 193 16.71 -1.71 -9.73
N ALA A 194 15.47 -2.02 -10.10
CA ALA A 194 15.08 -2.21 -11.49
C ALA A 194 15.27 -0.93 -12.33
N TRP A 195 14.97 0.24 -11.75
CA TRP A 195 15.20 1.52 -12.42
C TRP A 195 16.70 1.77 -12.64
N PHE A 196 17.56 1.59 -11.62
CA PHE A 196 19.00 1.74 -11.76
C PHE A 196 19.57 0.74 -12.76
N THR A 197 19.16 -0.53 -12.70
CA THR A 197 19.57 -1.56 -13.66
C THR A 197 19.28 -1.13 -15.10
N ALA A 198 18.11 -0.54 -15.35
CA ALA A 198 17.75 -0.01 -16.66
C ALA A 198 18.55 1.24 -17.06
N GLN A 199 18.92 2.10 -16.10
CA GLN A 199 19.66 3.32 -16.38
C GLN A 199 21.17 3.13 -16.52
N ILE A 200 21.78 2.26 -15.72
CA ILE A 200 23.24 2.20 -15.52
C ILE A 200 23.77 0.76 -15.46
N GLY A 201 22.95 -0.23 -15.83
CA GLY A 201 23.31 -1.65 -15.80
C GLY A 201 23.18 -2.29 -14.42
N ALA A 202 23.18 -3.62 -14.38
CA ALA A 202 23.10 -4.37 -13.14
C ALA A 202 24.34 -4.12 -12.26
N SER A 203 24.15 -4.09 -10.95
CA SER A 203 25.28 -4.16 -10.02
C SER A 203 25.89 -5.57 -10.05
N GLY A 204 27.13 -5.72 -9.59
CA GLY A 204 27.81 -7.02 -9.52
C GLY A 204 27.20 -8.01 -8.51
N HIS A 205 26.12 -7.64 -7.83
CA HIS A 205 25.47 -8.43 -6.79
C HIS A 205 24.31 -9.24 -7.36
N ALA A 206 24.35 -10.57 -7.20
CA ALA A 206 23.19 -11.44 -7.41
C ALA A 206 22.48 -11.64 -6.06
N ALA A 207 21.33 -10.98 -5.88
CA ALA A 207 20.55 -11.12 -4.66
C ALA A 207 19.55 -12.29 -4.78
N ASP A 208 19.59 -13.22 -3.83
CA ASP A 208 18.55 -14.24 -3.66
C ASP A 208 17.42 -13.66 -2.77
N CYS A 209 16.42 -13.05 -3.42
CA CYS A 209 15.31 -12.41 -2.73
C CYS A 209 14.18 -13.40 -2.47
N ASP A 210 13.67 -13.46 -1.24
CA ASP A 210 12.37 -14.07 -0.97
C ASP A 210 11.28 -13.27 -1.71
N ALA A 211 10.74 -13.86 -2.77
CA ALA A 211 9.74 -13.27 -3.65
C ALA A 211 8.42 -12.95 -2.92
N ARG A 212 8.18 -13.55 -1.75
CA ARG A 212 6.99 -13.25 -0.95
C ARG A 212 7.14 -11.87 -0.29
N LEU A 213 6.04 -11.13 -0.30
CA LEU A 213 5.98 -9.77 0.20
C LEU A 213 5.35 -9.74 1.59
N PRO A 214 6.04 -9.18 2.61
CA PRO A 214 5.52 -9.10 3.96
C PRO A 214 4.51 -7.95 4.04
N LEU A 215 3.28 -8.23 4.45
CA LEU A 215 2.23 -7.24 4.68
C LEU A 215 1.57 -7.51 6.03
N VAL A 216 1.46 -6.50 6.89
CA VAL A 216 0.66 -6.60 8.12
C VAL A 216 -0.80 -6.44 7.74
N GLN A 217 -1.59 -7.45 8.08
CA GLN A 217 -3.04 -7.47 7.84
C GLN A 217 -3.80 -7.42 9.16
N ALA A 218 -5.01 -6.86 9.12
CA ALA A 218 -6.01 -7.14 10.15
C ALA A 218 -6.59 -8.54 9.95
N ASP A 219 -6.92 -9.23 11.03
CA ASP A 219 -7.62 -10.51 10.99
C ASP A 219 -9.10 -10.36 11.38
N ASP A 220 -9.88 -11.44 11.36
CA ASP A 220 -11.33 -11.40 11.54
C ASP A 220 -11.78 -10.88 12.93
N ALA A 221 -10.97 -11.11 13.97
CA ALA A 221 -11.27 -10.63 15.32
C ALA A 221 -10.82 -9.17 15.52
N SER A 222 -11.62 -8.37 16.23
CA SER A 222 -11.28 -6.99 16.57
C SER A 222 -9.93 -6.90 17.29
N GLY A 223 -9.00 -6.15 16.72
CA GLY A 223 -7.64 -5.99 17.24
C GLY A 223 -6.67 -7.13 16.89
N ALA A 224 -7.14 -8.18 16.23
CA ALA A 224 -6.26 -9.24 15.75
C ALA A 224 -5.53 -8.80 14.48
N ALA A 225 -4.26 -9.17 14.39
CA ALA A 225 -3.42 -8.89 13.24
C ALA A 225 -2.31 -9.94 13.09
N SER A 226 -1.83 -10.09 11.85
CA SER A 226 -0.77 -11.03 11.51
C SER A 226 0.10 -10.50 10.37
N LEU A 227 1.32 -11.03 10.26
CA LEU A 227 2.21 -10.76 9.13
C LEU A 227 1.90 -11.75 8.00
N LEU A 228 1.15 -11.29 7.00
CA LEU A 228 0.86 -12.02 5.78
C LEU A 228 2.09 -12.04 4.86
N GLN A 229 2.43 -13.21 4.34
CA GLN A 229 3.43 -13.37 3.27
C GLN A 229 2.69 -13.58 1.96
N VAL A 230 2.58 -12.52 1.14
CA VAL A 230 1.89 -12.59 -0.16
C VAL A 230 2.88 -13.06 -1.22
N ASP A 231 2.62 -14.21 -1.82
CA ASP A 231 3.34 -14.69 -2.99
C ASP A 231 2.70 -14.10 -4.27
N PRO A 232 3.41 -13.25 -5.03
CA PRO A 232 2.89 -12.71 -6.29
C PRO A 232 2.46 -13.80 -7.28
N ALA A 233 3.11 -14.96 -7.29
CA ALA A 233 2.79 -16.05 -8.22
C ALA A 233 1.42 -16.69 -7.94
N ARG A 234 0.86 -16.50 -6.74
CA ARG A 234 -0.49 -16.96 -6.38
C ARG A 234 -1.59 -15.95 -6.69
N VAL A 235 -1.26 -14.72 -7.08
CA VAL A 235 -2.24 -13.68 -7.37
C VAL A 235 -2.63 -13.77 -8.84
N TYR A 236 -3.81 -14.33 -9.11
CA TYR A 236 -4.35 -14.52 -10.46
C TYR A 236 -4.73 -13.18 -11.11
N ALA A 237 -5.35 -12.29 -10.35
CA ALA A 237 -5.82 -11.00 -10.85
C ALA A 237 -5.84 -9.95 -9.74
N VAL A 238 -5.83 -8.69 -10.14
CA VAL A 238 -6.17 -7.57 -9.27
C VAL A 238 -7.42 -6.91 -9.83
N ASP A 239 -8.43 -6.73 -9.00
CA ASP A 239 -9.66 -6.04 -9.37
C ASP A 239 -9.70 -4.65 -8.72
N TYR A 240 -10.24 -3.67 -9.45
CA TYR A 240 -10.70 -2.42 -8.87
C TYR A 240 -12.00 -2.69 -8.10
N LEU A 241 -11.91 -2.66 -6.77
CA LEU A 241 -13.05 -2.90 -5.89
C LEU A 241 -13.68 -1.55 -5.52
N LEU A 242 -14.94 -1.37 -5.89
CA LEU A 242 -15.71 -0.15 -5.68
C LEU A 242 -16.91 -0.43 -4.77
N ALA A 243 -16.94 0.20 -3.61
CA ALA A 243 -18.17 0.35 -2.86
C ALA A 243 -19.04 1.42 -3.52
N GLU A 244 -20.23 1.05 -3.97
CA GLU A 244 -21.16 1.94 -4.68
C GLU A 244 -21.63 3.07 -3.76
N GLY A 245 -21.86 4.29 -4.25
CA GLY A 245 -22.29 5.39 -3.37
C GLY A 245 -23.65 5.15 -2.70
N ASN A 246 -23.88 5.77 -1.53
CA ASN A 246 -25.18 5.79 -0.85
C ASN A 246 -25.68 7.24 -0.63
N ASP A 247 -26.81 7.39 0.07
CA ASP A 247 -27.44 8.70 0.32
C ASP A 247 -26.68 9.59 1.31
N GLN A 248 -25.68 9.07 2.03
CA GLN A 248 -24.89 9.84 3.00
C GLN A 248 -23.85 10.71 2.29
N LEU A 249 -23.81 12.00 2.61
CA LEU A 249 -22.96 13.04 1.99
C LEU A 249 -21.48 12.63 1.77
N MET A 250 -20.86 11.94 2.72
CA MET A 250 -19.45 11.50 2.63
C MET A 250 -19.25 10.20 1.85
N SER A 251 -20.30 9.41 1.65
CA SER A 251 -20.28 8.09 1.00
C SER A 251 -20.91 8.10 -0.39
N ARG A 252 -21.52 9.22 -0.82
CA ARG A 252 -22.13 9.44 -2.16
C ARG A 252 -21.22 9.12 -3.34
N TRP A 253 -19.91 9.29 -3.18
CA TRP A 253 -18.93 9.14 -4.25
C TRP A 253 -18.35 7.72 -4.38
N GLY A 254 -18.68 6.84 -3.43
CA GLY A 254 -18.12 5.50 -3.33
C GLY A 254 -16.85 5.43 -2.49
N HIS A 255 -16.30 4.23 -2.36
CA HIS A 255 -14.96 3.99 -1.80
C HIS A 255 -14.16 3.08 -2.74
N SER A 256 -12.94 3.47 -3.09
CA SER A 256 -12.08 2.70 -3.99
C SER A 256 -11.03 1.90 -3.24
N MET A 257 -10.88 0.65 -3.64
CA MET A 257 -9.92 -0.29 -3.09
C MET A 257 -9.37 -1.16 -4.24
N LEU A 258 -8.35 -1.96 -3.97
CA LEU A 258 -7.90 -3.02 -4.88
C LEU A 258 -8.12 -4.38 -4.21
N ARG A 259 -8.79 -5.31 -4.89
CA ARG A 259 -8.90 -6.70 -4.45
C ARG A 259 -7.80 -7.51 -5.11
N LEU A 260 -7.03 -8.22 -4.30
CA LEU A 260 -6.11 -9.26 -4.71
C LEU A 260 -6.89 -10.58 -4.81
N VAL A 261 -7.01 -11.13 -6.02
CA VAL A 261 -7.61 -12.45 -6.27
C VAL A 261 -6.52 -13.50 -6.10
N ILE A 262 -6.34 -13.93 -4.86
CA ILE A 262 -5.33 -14.90 -4.43
C ILE A 262 -5.90 -16.31 -4.50
N CYS A 263 -5.24 -17.20 -5.22
CA CYS A 263 -5.59 -18.61 -5.31
C CYS A 263 -5.33 -19.34 -3.99
N ALA A 264 -6.19 -20.30 -3.63
CA ALA A 264 -5.95 -21.20 -2.51
C ALA A 264 -4.60 -21.93 -2.64
N PRO A 265 -3.94 -22.31 -1.53
CA PRO A 265 -2.71 -23.10 -1.57
C PRO A 265 -2.88 -24.37 -2.42
N GLY A 266 -1.92 -24.66 -3.30
CA GLY A 266 -1.97 -25.80 -4.22
C GLY A 266 -2.84 -25.59 -5.47
N ARG A 267 -3.61 -24.50 -5.58
CA ARG A 267 -4.37 -24.18 -6.79
C ARG A 267 -3.52 -23.42 -7.79
N ALA A 268 -3.50 -23.87 -9.04
CA ALA A 268 -2.88 -23.15 -10.15
C ALA A 268 -3.62 -21.81 -10.43
N PRO A 269 -2.89 -20.71 -10.69
CA PRO A 269 -3.50 -19.43 -11.04
C PRO A 269 -4.46 -19.51 -12.24
N GLY A 270 -5.70 -19.08 -12.04
CA GLY A 270 -6.73 -19.10 -13.07
C GLY A 270 -8.08 -18.54 -12.60
N PRO A 271 -9.09 -18.49 -13.49
CA PRO A 271 -10.42 -17.94 -13.18
C PRO A 271 -11.10 -18.56 -11.95
N ALA A 272 -10.85 -19.85 -11.70
CA ALA A 272 -11.38 -20.57 -10.55
C ALA A 272 -10.97 -19.96 -9.19
N CYS A 273 -9.83 -19.25 -9.14
CA CYS A 273 -9.38 -18.59 -7.91
C CYS A 273 -10.38 -17.53 -7.43
N ARG A 274 -11.26 -17.01 -8.28
CA ARG A 274 -12.30 -16.04 -7.86
C ARG A 274 -13.25 -16.58 -6.79
N MET A 275 -13.34 -17.90 -6.62
CA MET A 275 -14.14 -18.56 -5.59
C MET A 275 -13.38 -18.82 -4.29
N ASP A 276 -12.07 -18.59 -4.25
CA ASP A 276 -11.23 -18.76 -3.06
C ASP A 276 -11.30 -17.52 -2.13
N LEU A 277 -12.53 -17.07 -1.82
CA LEU A 277 -12.80 -15.77 -1.18
C LEU A 277 -12.06 -15.55 0.16
N SER A 278 -11.81 -16.61 0.92
CA SER A 278 -11.09 -16.56 2.20
C SER A 278 -9.61 -16.16 2.06
N TYR A 279 -9.01 -16.38 0.89
CA TYR A 279 -7.62 -16.03 0.60
C TYR A 279 -7.47 -14.64 -0.01
N HIS A 280 -8.56 -14.06 -0.51
CA HIS A 280 -8.51 -12.73 -1.10
C HIS A 280 -8.20 -11.66 -0.06
N ARG A 281 -7.48 -10.63 -0.52
CA ARG A 281 -7.13 -9.46 0.30
C ARG A 281 -7.54 -8.19 -0.39
N VAL A 282 -7.82 -7.17 0.40
CA VAL A 282 -8.21 -5.85 -0.07
C VAL A 282 -7.17 -4.86 0.39
N LEU A 283 -6.54 -4.18 -0.57
CA LEU A 283 -5.68 -3.04 -0.35
C LEU A 283 -6.56 -1.79 -0.32
N SER A 284 -6.64 -1.13 0.82
CA SER A 284 -7.54 0.02 1.04
C SER A 284 -6.79 1.17 1.69
N PHE A 285 -6.73 2.32 1.01
CA PHE A 285 -6.32 3.56 1.66
C PHE A 285 -7.49 4.09 2.50
N ARG A 286 -7.29 4.22 3.80
CA ARG A 286 -8.27 4.81 4.73
C ARG A 286 -7.58 5.94 5.51
N ALA A 287 -8.35 6.91 5.97
CA ALA A 287 -7.86 7.85 6.98
C ALA A 287 -7.62 7.05 8.27
N PHE A 288 -6.37 6.95 8.71
CA PHE A 288 -6.13 6.43 10.06
C PHE A 288 -6.43 7.55 11.07
N VAL A 289 -7.31 7.26 12.01
CA VAL A 289 -7.79 8.22 13.01
C VAL A 289 -7.26 7.72 14.34
N GLY A 290 -6.12 8.28 14.79
CA GLY A 290 -5.55 7.99 16.10
C GLY A 290 -6.33 8.61 17.26
N ASP A 291 -7.60 8.96 17.04
CA ASP A 291 -8.49 9.62 17.97
C ASP A 291 -9.88 8.98 17.94
N VAL A 292 -10.62 9.19 19.02
CA VAL A 292 -11.99 8.71 19.19
C VAL A 292 -12.96 9.22 18.10
N GLN A 293 -12.70 10.40 17.52
CA GLN A 293 -13.54 11.00 16.49
C GLN A 293 -12.76 11.53 15.28
N ILE A 294 -13.38 11.36 14.12
CA ILE A 294 -13.01 12.08 12.89
C ILE A 294 -13.46 13.52 13.02
N SER A 295 -12.50 14.44 12.99
CA SER A 295 -12.75 15.87 12.86
C SER A 295 -12.83 16.24 11.39
N SER A 296 -13.98 16.75 10.96
CA SER A 296 -14.20 17.24 9.59
C SER A 296 -13.19 18.35 9.22
N TRP A 297 -12.81 19.21 10.16
CA TRP A 297 -11.79 20.24 9.97
C TRP A 297 -10.39 19.63 9.73
N ARG A 298 -10.01 18.63 10.52
CA ARG A 298 -8.73 17.92 10.34
C ARG A 298 -8.67 17.08 9.06
N GLY A 299 -9.81 16.54 8.62
CA GLY A 299 -9.93 15.88 7.32
C GLY A 299 -9.91 16.83 6.11
N LEU A 300 -10.21 18.11 6.32
CA LEU A 300 -10.06 19.19 5.32
C LEU A 300 -8.64 19.79 5.31
N SER A 301 -7.96 19.85 6.46
CA SER A 301 -6.57 20.36 6.57
C SER A 301 -5.49 19.29 6.34
N GLY A 302 -5.85 18.01 6.32
CA GLY A 302 -4.95 16.90 5.98
C GLY A 302 -4.16 16.35 7.15
N SER A 303 -4.71 16.43 8.37
CA SER A 303 -4.03 16.02 9.60
C SER A 303 -4.11 14.52 9.90
N TYR A 304 -4.84 13.74 9.10
CA TYR A 304 -4.90 12.29 9.25
C TYR A 304 -3.87 11.61 8.37
N PRO A 305 -3.08 10.65 8.86
CA PRO A 305 -2.16 9.93 8.01
C PRO A 305 -2.91 9.07 6.99
N SER A 306 -2.44 9.12 5.73
CA SER A 306 -2.89 8.27 4.63
C SER A 306 -2.01 7.03 4.60
N ARG A 307 -2.58 5.88 4.92
CA ARG A 307 -1.87 4.60 5.02
C ARG A 307 -2.61 3.50 4.28
N LEU A 308 -1.86 2.50 3.82
CA LEU A 308 -2.39 1.36 3.09
C LEU A 308 -2.75 0.23 4.05
N PHE A 309 -4.05 -0.04 4.19
CA PHE A 309 -4.56 -1.17 4.97
C PHE A 309 -4.66 -2.42 4.11
N VAL A 310 -4.38 -3.58 4.73
CA VAL A 310 -4.58 -4.90 4.13
C VAL A 310 -5.66 -5.62 4.93
N LEU A 311 -6.78 -5.89 4.28
CA LEU A 311 -7.99 -6.42 4.92
C LEU A 311 -8.44 -7.73 4.25
N PRO A 312 -9.00 -8.68 5.01
CA PRO A 312 -9.70 -9.83 4.47
C PRO A 312 -10.92 -9.39 3.62
N LEU A 313 -11.14 -10.04 2.47
CA LEU A 313 -12.25 -9.67 1.58
C LEU A 313 -13.63 -9.86 2.21
N ASN A 314 -13.83 -10.94 2.97
CA ASN A 314 -15.04 -11.22 3.75
C ASN A 314 -15.39 -10.07 4.69
N GLN A 315 -14.41 -9.51 5.39
CA GLN A 315 -14.60 -8.35 6.27
C GLN A 315 -15.14 -7.15 5.47
N VAL A 316 -14.54 -6.84 4.33
CA VAL A 316 -14.96 -5.73 3.46
C VAL A 316 -16.35 -5.98 2.85
N ILE A 317 -16.66 -7.22 2.45
CA ILE A 317 -17.99 -7.59 1.97
C ILE A 317 -19.03 -7.34 3.06
N ASN A 318 -18.80 -7.84 4.28
CA ASN A 318 -19.75 -7.66 5.38
C ASN A 318 -19.93 -6.18 5.74
N GLU A 319 -18.83 -5.42 5.83
CA GLU A 319 -18.84 -3.97 6.10
C GLU A 319 -19.72 -3.21 5.10
N TYR A 320 -19.53 -3.43 3.80
CA TYR A 320 -20.30 -2.65 2.83
C TYR A 320 -21.68 -3.22 2.52
N THR A 321 -21.81 -4.54 2.33
CA THR A 321 -23.06 -5.14 1.84
C THR A 321 -24.11 -5.32 2.92
N GLN A 322 -23.70 -5.64 4.15
CA GLN A 322 -24.64 -5.91 5.25
C GLN A 322 -24.77 -4.71 6.19
N LEU A 323 -23.65 -4.07 6.55
CA LEU A 323 -23.67 -2.97 7.52
C LEU A 323 -24.02 -1.62 6.86
N GLU A 324 -23.33 -1.25 5.78
CA GLU A 324 -23.64 0.00 5.06
C GLU A 324 -24.76 -0.14 4.02
N LEU A 325 -25.21 -1.38 3.74
CA LEU A 325 -26.25 -1.71 2.76
C LEU A 325 -25.94 -1.21 1.34
N ARG A 326 -24.68 -1.35 0.92
CA ARG A 326 -24.14 -0.91 -0.38
C ARG A 326 -23.61 -2.10 -1.18
N GLY A 327 -23.85 -2.08 -2.49
CA GLY A 327 -23.23 -3.06 -3.38
C GLY A 327 -21.71 -2.84 -3.50
N LEU A 328 -20.97 -3.93 -3.69
CA LEU A 328 -19.56 -3.91 -4.04
C LEU A 328 -19.36 -4.44 -5.46
N SER A 329 -18.76 -3.63 -6.31
CA SER A 329 -18.39 -4.02 -7.67
C SER A 329 -16.89 -4.33 -7.73
N SER A 330 -16.52 -5.51 -8.21
CA SER A 330 -15.14 -5.99 -8.36
C SER A 330 -14.81 -6.04 -9.85
N VAL A 331 -14.17 -4.99 -10.37
CA VAL A 331 -13.91 -4.83 -11.80
C VAL A 331 -12.48 -5.28 -12.13
N PRO A 332 -12.26 -6.32 -12.94
CA PRO A 332 -10.92 -6.78 -13.28
C PRO A 332 -10.07 -5.68 -13.93
N LEU A 333 -8.84 -5.54 -13.46
CA LEU A 333 -7.80 -4.76 -14.11
C LEU A 333 -7.06 -5.64 -15.12
N ARG A 334 -6.73 -5.07 -16.29
CA ARG A 334 -5.98 -5.76 -17.35
C ARG A 334 -4.48 -5.67 -17.08
N LEU A 335 -4.01 -6.52 -16.16
CA LEU A 335 -2.62 -6.60 -15.76
C LEU A 335 -2.01 -7.94 -16.19
N GLN A 336 -0.77 -7.89 -16.67
CA GLN A 336 0.05 -9.09 -16.88
C GLN A 336 0.64 -9.59 -15.55
N PRO A 337 1.05 -10.87 -15.45
CA PRO A 337 1.62 -11.42 -14.21
C PRO A 337 2.80 -10.60 -13.64
N GLY A 338 3.71 -10.13 -14.51
CA GLY A 338 4.82 -9.26 -14.10
C GLY A 338 4.37 -7.87 -13.62
N GLU A 339 3.27 -7.34 -14.16
CA GLU A 339 2.68 -6.08 -13.70
C GLU A 339 1.97 -6.25 -12.35
N ILE A 340 1.34 -7.41 -12.11
CA ILE A 340 0.80 -7.76 -10.79
C ILE A 340 1.94 -7.82 -9.76
N ALA A 341 3.05 -8.49 -10.07
CA ALA A 341 4.21 -8.55 -9.18
C ALA A 341 4.77 -7.16 -8.86
N SER A 342 5.00 -6.32 -9.87
CA SER A 342 5.50 -4.95 -9.67
C SER A 342 4.52 -4.07 -8.86
N LEU A 343 3.21 -4.25 -9.08
CA LEU A 343 2.19 -3.55 -8.30
C LEU A 343 2.20 -3.98 -6.83
N LEU A 344 2.36 -5.28 -6.56
CA LEU A 344 2.44 -5.81 -5.20
C LEU A 344 3.73 -5.36 -4.50
N GLU A 345 4.86 -5.34 -5.18
CA GLU A 345 6.13 -4.79 -4.64
C GLU A 345 5.96 -3.32 -4.24
N ARG A 346 5.32 -2.51 -5.10
CA ARG A 346 5.03 -1.11 -4.78
C ARG A 346 4.05 -1.00 -3.62
N ALA A 347 3.03 -1.85 -3.55
CA ALA A 347 2.08 -1.88 -2.44
C ALA A 347 2.78 -2.22 -1.11
N ALA A 348 3.71 -3.19 -1.11
CA ALA A 348 4.52 -3.51 0.05
C ALA A 348 5.41 -2.34 0.46
N GLN A 349 6.08 -1.67 -0.48
CA GLN A 349 6.88 -0.48 -0.18
C GLN A 349 6.02 0.63 0.45
N VAL A 350 4.85 0.91 -0.13
CA VAL A 350 3.91 1.91 0.42
C VAL A 350 3.48 1.48 1.83
N HIS A 351 3.12 0.23 2.03
CA HIS A 351 2.69 -0.27 3.33
C HIS A 351 3.79 -0.13 4.40
N TRP A 352 5.07 -0.35 4.07
CA TRP A 352 6.17 -0.27 5.04
C TRP A 352 6.76 1.13 5.24
N SER A 353 6.78 1.97 4.21
CA SER A 353 7.58 3.20 4.21
C SER A 353 6.77 4.50 4.12
N TYR A 354 5.48 4.43 3.74
CA TYR A 354 4.69 5.62 3.44
C TYR A 354 3.86 6.10 4.63
N ASP A 355 4.01 7.38 4.98
CA ASP A 355 3.15 8.09 5.95
C ASP A 355 2.67 9.41 5.31
N GLY A 356 1.68 9.29 4.43
CA GLY A 356 1.10 10.41 3.69
C GLY A 356 0.12 11.25 4.50
N LYS A 357 -0.39 12.34 3.91
CA LYS A 357 -1.46 13.17 4.50
C LYS A 357 -2.79 12.92 3.79
N TYR A 358 -3.77 12.35 4.49
CA TYR A 358 -5.09 12.04 3.95
C TYR A 358 -6.00 13.28 3.98
N LEU A 359 -6.60 13.61 2.84
CA LEU A 359 -7.47 14.77 2.64
C LEU A 359 -8.77 14.32 1.95
N PHE A 360 -9.94 14.61 2.52
CA PHE A 360 -11.22 14.16 1.95
C PHE A 360 -11.48 14.65 0.51
N VAL A 361 -11.03 15.88 0.22
CA VAL A 361 -11.28 16.56 -1.06
C VAL A 361 -10.15 16.43 -2.07
N SER A 362 -9.01 15.84 -1.70
CA SER A 362 -7.87 15.68 -2.60
C SER A 362 -7.17 14.34 -2.41
N ASN A 363 -6.21 14.24 -1.48
CA ASN A 363 -5.44 13.04 -1.22
C ASN A 363 -6.26 11.96 -0.47
N ASN A 364 -7.29 11.44 -1.15
CA ASN A 364 -8.25 10.46 -0.64
C ASN A 364 -8.00 9.06 -1.24
N CYS A 365 -8.85 8.10 -0.90
CA CYS A 365 -8.76 6.72 -1.37
C CYS A 365 -8.61 6.58 -2.90
N ALA A 366 -9.28 7.40 -3.71
CA ALA A 366 -9.22 7.34 -5.16
C ALA A 366 -7.87 7.85 -5.68
N VAL A 367 -7.37 8.95 -5.11
CA VAL A 367 -6.08 9.52 -5.51
C VAL A 367 -4.94 8.59 -5.14
N GLU A 368 -4.95 8.04 -3.92
CA GLU A 368 -3.90 7.12 -3.46
C GLU A 368 -3.92 5.80 -4.24
N THR A 369 -5.11 5.26 -4.53
CA THR A 369 -5.25 4.08 -5.41
C THR A 369 -4.72 4.37 -6.81
N GLY A 370 -5.04 5.54 -7.37
CA GLY A 370 -4.54 5.97 -8.67
C GLY A 370 -3.01 6.07 -8.72
N LYS A 371 -2.39 6.67 -7.69
CA LYS A 371 -0.93 6.76 -7.57
C LYS A 371 -0.31 5.37 -7.46
N LEU A 372 -0.86 4.50 -6.60
CA LEU A 372 -0.37 3.12 -6.45
C LEU A 372 -0.37 2.37 -7.79
N LEU A 373 -1.45 2.49 -8.58
CA LEU A 373 -1.53 1.89 -9.91
C LEU A 373 -0.54 2.53 -10.90
N GLN A 374 -0.43 3.86 -10.92
CA GLN A 374 0.49 4.59 -11.80
C GLN A 374 1.97 4.28 -11.50
N GLU A 375 2.29 4.05 -10.24
CA GLU A 375 3.66 3.82 -9.74
C GLU A 375 4.05 2.35 -9.80
N GLY A 376 3.12 1.47 -9.43
CA GLY A 376 3.31 0.02 -9.38
C GLY A 376 3.20 -0.67 -10.74
N VAL A 377 2.59 -0.02 -11.75
CA VAL A 377 2.50 -0.57 -13.11
C VAL A 377 3.22 0.38 -14.06
N PRO A 378 4.50 0.12 -14.42
CA PRO A 378 5.30 1.04 -15.22
C PRO A 378 4.67 1.45 -16.56
N ALA A 379 3.97 0.51 -17.23
CA ALA A 379 3.24 0.78 -18.46
C ALA A 379 2.10 1.79 -18.29
N TRP A 380 1.64 2.01 -17.05
CA TRP A 380 0.54 2.90 -16.71
C TRP A 380 1.00 4.24 -16.12
N ALA A 381 2.31 4.52 -16.14
CA ALA A 381 2.95 5.76 -15.68
C ALA A 381 2.60 7.00 -16.54
N THR A 382 1.35 7.09 -17.02
CA THR A 382 0.82 8.16 -17.85
C THR A 382 0.30 9.30 -16.97
N PRO A 383 0.69 10.57 -17.24
CA PRO A 383 0.19 11.72 -16.50
C PRO A 383 -1.34 11.82 -16.53
N GLY A 384 -1.96 11.95 -15.36
CA GLY A 384 -3.39 12.20 -15.24
C GLY A 384 -4.26 10.95 -15.22
N LEU A 385 -3.75 9.80 -14.75
CA LEU A 385 -4.57 8.68 -14.28
C LEU A 385 -5.37 9.06 -13.02
N ASN A 386 -4.72 9.78 -12.10
CA ASN A 386 -5.28 10.15 -10.79
C ASN A 386 -6.58 10.96 -10.91
N ARG A 387 -7.61 10.54 -10.17
CA ARG A 387 -8.93 11.18 -10.08
C ARG A 387 -9.32 11.29 -8.62
N ILE A 388 -10.08 12.34 -8.30
CA ILE A 388 -10.51 12.61 -6.92
C ILE A 388 -11.65 11.69 -6.49
N THR A 389 -12.49 11.23 -7.42
CA THR A 389 -13.61 10.36 -7.09
C THR A 389 -13.31 8.91 -7.48
N PRO A 390 -13.73 7.92 -6.66
CA PRO A 390 -13.62 6.50 -6.99
C PRO A 390 -14.20 6.15 -8.36
N ARG A 391 -15.46 6.54 -8.60
CA ARG A 391 -16.11 6.35 -9.90
C ARG A 391 -15.34 7.01 -11.04
N GLY A 392 -14.81 8.22 -10.83
CA GLY A 392 -14.03 8.93 -11.84
C GLY A 392 -12.74 8.19 -12.22
N LEU A 393 -12.06 7.58 -11.25
CA LEU A 393 -10.88 6.75 -11.50
C LEU A 393 -11.25 5.50 -12.31
N LEU A 394 -12.31 4.78 -11.92
CA LEU A 394 -12.78 3.62 -12.66
C LEU A 394 -13.16 3.98 -14.10
N THR A 395 -13.92 5.04 -14.32
CA THR A 395 -14.26 5.53 -15.67
C THR A 395 -13.01 5.84 -16.49
N ARG A 396 -11.97 6.43 -15.87
CA ARG A 396 -10.70 6.70 -16.54
C ARG A 396 -9.99 5.41 -16.94
N LEU A 397 -9.89 4.44 -16.04
CA LEU A 397 -9.27 3.13 -16.29
C LEU A 397 -10.00 2.38 -17.42
N THR A 398 -11.33 2.35 -17.39
CA THR A 398 -12.16 1.76 -18.45
C THR A 398 -11.91 2.41 -19.80
N ARG A 399 -11.92 3.75 -19.86
CA ARG A 399 -11.70 4.50 -21.11
C ARG A 399 -10.32 4.25 -21.71
N GLU A 400 -9.32 4.01 -20.87
CA GLU A 400 -7.96 3.65 -21.31
C GLU A 400 -7.80 2.14 -21.61
N GLY A 401 -8.88 1.36 -21.53
CA GLY A 401 -8.85 -0.08 -21.76
C GLY A 401 -8.11 -0.86 -20.67
N ARG A 402 -7.89 -0.28 -19.48
CA ARG A 402 -7.15 -0.86 -18.35
C ARG A 402 -8.03 -1.61 -17.35
N ALA A 403 -9.34 -1.41 -17.42
CA ALA A 403 -10.34 -2.10 -16.60
C ALA A 403 -11.46 -2.66 -17.48
N ASP A 404 -12.04 -3.79 -17.08
CA ASP A 404 -13.11 -4.45 -17.82
C ASP A 404 -14.45 -4.43 -17.04
N PRO A 405 -15.27 -3.38 -17.22
CA PRO A 405 -16.57 -3.30 -16.54
C PRO A 405 -17.65 -4.18 -17.18
N THR A 406 -17.37 -4.84 -18.31
CA THR A 406 -18.39 -5.63 -19.02
C THR A 406 -18.88 -6.81 -18.20
N VAL A 407 -18.04 -7.32 -17.29
CA VAL A 407 -18.38 -8.36 -16.31
C VAL A 407 -19.57 -8.00 -15.40
N LEU A 408 -19.92 -6.71 -15.31
CA LEU A 408 -21.04 -6.22 -14.49
C LEU A 408 -22.34 -6.02 -15.26
N GLN A 409 -22.35 -6.22 -16.59
CA GLN A 409 -23.55 -6.01 -17.43
C GLN A 409 -24.71 -6.90 -17.01
N ASN A 410 -24.44 -8.15 -16.66
CA ASN A 410 -25.40 -9.07 -16.08
C ASN A 410 -25.11 -9.23 -14.58
N ARG A 411 -25.85 -8.50 -13.72
CA ARG A 411 -25.62 -8.52 -12.27
C ARG A 411 -25.77 -9.91 -11.65
N ALA A 412 -26.69 -10.75 -12.14
CA ALA A 412 -26.89 -12.08 -11.60
C ALA A 412 -25.69 -13.00 -11.90
N GLU A 413 -25.16 -12.94 -13.13
CA GLU A 413 -23.94 -13.66 -13.49
C GLU A 413 -22.72 -13.10 -12.76
N ALA A 414 -22.62 -11.77 -12.67
CA ALA A 414 -21.56 -11.10 -11.92
C ALA A 414 -21.51 -11.56 -10.46
N THR A 415 -22.67 -11.74 -9.81
CA THR A 415 -22.72 -12.29 -8.45
C THR A 415 -22.25 -13.74 -8.38
N ARG A 416 -22.71 -14.60 -9.29
CA ARG A 416 -22.25 -16.01 -9.35
C ARG A 416 -20.75 -16.13 -9.57
N GLN A 417 -20.16 -15.24 -10.36
CA GLN A 417 -18.74 -15.25 -10.71
C GLN A 417 -17.85 -14.44 -9.74
N GLY A 418 -18.44 -13.85 -8.69
CA GLY A 418 -17.70 -13.09 -7.69
C GLY A 418 -17.21 -11.72 -8.18
N TYR A 419 -17.84 -11.15 -9.21
CA TYR A 419 -17.63 -9.79 -9.70
C TYR A 419 -18.54 -8.77 -9.04
N TYR A 420 -19.66 -9.19 -8.44
CA TYR A 420 -20.58 -8.30 -7.73
C TYR A 420 -21.07 -8.91 -6.43
N PHE A 421 -20.90 -8.18 -5.33
CA PHE A 421 -21.49 -8.53 -4.04
C PHE A 421 -22.68 -7.59 -3.81
N ALA A 422 -23.87 -8.15 -3.90
CA ALA A 422 -25.11 -7.39 -3.78
C ALA A 422 -25.27 -6.82 -2.38
N SER A 423 -25.89 -5.64 -2.28
CA SER A 423 -26.35 -5.13 -0.99
C SER A 423 -27.36 -6.10 -0.39
N ALA A 424 -27.28 -6.29 0.93
CA ALA A 424 -28.26 -7.10 1.65
C ALA A 424 -29.66 -6.46 1.65
N LYS A 425 -29.82 -5.19 1.23
CA LYS A 425 -31.10 -4.47 1.19
C LYS A 425 -32.18 -5.24 0.43
N ASP A 426 -31.91 -5.67 -0.80
CA ASP A 426 -32.90 -6.36 -1.64
C ASP A 426 -33.21 -7.76 -1.09
N HIS A 427 -32.19 -8.44 -0.56
CA HIS A 427 -32.37 -9.72 0.11
C HIS A 427 -33.22 -9.59 1.38
N TYR A 428 -32.98 -8.57 2.20
CA TYR A 428 -33.80 -8.28 3.37
C TYR A 428 -35.24 -7.92 2.96
N GLN A 429 -35.44 -7.20 1.86
CA GLN A 429 -36.78 -6.94 1.34
C GLN A 429 -37.49 -8.25 0.94
N GLN A 430 -36.79 -9.16 0.25
CA GLN A 430 -37.34 -10.46 -0.12
C GLN A 430 -37.72 -11.31 1.12
N LEU A 431 -36.84 -11.36 2.13
CA LEU A 431 -37.14 -12.02 3.40
C LEU A 431 -38.36 -11.38 4.08
N PHE A 432 -38.43 -10.06 4.07
CA PHE A 432 -39.56 -9.33 4.64
C PHE A 432 -40.87 -9.65 3.92
N GLU A 433 -40.86 -9.75 2.58
CA GLU A 433 -42.03 -10.18 1.80
C GLU A 433 -42.46 -11.62 2.12
N VAL A 434 -41.53 -12.54 2.40
CA VAL A 434 -41.87 -13.89 2.88
C VAL A 434 -42.64 -13.83 4.19
N ALA A 435 -42.16 -13.04 5.15
CA ALA A 435 -42.87 -12.86 6.43
C ALA A 435 -44.23 -12.15 6.25
N ARG A 436 -44.31 -11.14 5.38
CA ARG A 436 -45.55 -10.38 5.10
C ARG A 436 -46.68 -11.20 4.47
N ARG A 437 -46.37 -12.31 3.79
CA ARG A 437 -47.39 -13.22 3.25
C ARG A 437 -48.17 -13.94 4.34
N GLU A 438 -47.57 -14.10 5.51
CA GLU A 438 -48.16 -14.81 6.65
C GLU A 438 -48.56 -13.85 7.78
N LEU A 439 -47.91 -12.69 7.86
CA LEU A 439 -48.05 -11.75 8.98
C LEU A 439 -48.38 -10.33 8.51
N PRO A 440 -49.34 -9.64 9.16
CA PRO A 440 -49.69 -8.26 8.82
C PRO A 440 -48.71 -7.26 9.46
N LEU A 441 -47.46 -7.23 8.98
CA LEU A 441 -46.35 -6.44 9.56
C LEU A 441 -46.51 -4.90 9.45
N GLY A 442 -47.58 -4.42 8.80
CA GLY A 442 -48.00 -3.01 8.85
C GLY A 442 -47.09 -2.02 8.11
N THR A 443 -46.22 -2.49 7.23
CA THR A 443 -45.45 -1.68 6.27
C THR A 443 -45.02 -2.55 5.10
N PRO A 444 -44.92 -2.02 3.86
CA PRO A 444 -44.37 -2.76 2.74
C PRO A 444 -42.83 -2.74 2.70
N GLU A 445 -42.17 -1.82 3.40
CA GLU A 445 -40.73 -1.61 3.27
C GLU A 445 -39.95 -2.20 4.46
N VAL A 446 -38.96 -3.05 4.18
CA VAL A 446 -38.09 -3.64 5.22
C VAL A 446 -37.30 -2.56 5.96
N THR A 447 -36.95 -1.47 5.28
CA THR A 447 -36.25 -0.34 5.90
C THR A 447 -37.10 0.34 6.97
N ALA A 448 -38.41 0.48 6.74
CA ALA A 448 -39.34 1.01 7.73
C ALA A 448 -39.52 0.03 8.91
N TRP A 449 -39.54 -1.28 8.64
CA TRP A 449 -39.56 -2.31 9.67
C TRP A 449 -38.32 -2.27 10.57
N LEU A 450 -37.12 -2.25 9.98
CA LEU A 450 -35.84 -2.19 10.72
C LEU A 450 -35.64 -0.88 11.50
N LEU A 451 -36.41 0.17 11.19
CA LEU A 451 -36.40 1.44 11.92
C LEU A 451 -37.30 1.44 13.17
N ARG A 452 -38.26 0.51 13.27
CA ARG A 452 -39.12 0.39 14.46
C ARG A 452 -38.30 -0.07 15.67
N PRO A 453 -38.61 0.37 16.90
CA PRO A 453 -38.02 -0.22 18.11
C PRO A 453 -38.30 -1.72 18.21
N ALA A 454 -37.37 -2.49 18.78
CA ALA A 454 -37.45 -3.94 18.91
C ALA A 454 -38.70 -4.40 19.67
N ALA A 455 -39.12 -3.64 20.69
CA ALA A 455 -40.35 -3.90 21.43
C ALA A 455 -41.62 -3.82 20.57
N GLN A 456 -41.63 -3.00 19.51
CA GLN A 456 -42.75 -2.91 18.57
C GLN A 456 -42.73 -4.01 17.51
N ARG A 457 -41.57 -4.65 17.29
CA ARG A 457 -41.44 -5.82 16.40
C ARG A 457 -41.81 -7.12 17.11
N ALA A 458 -41.54 -7.20 18.42
CA ALA A 458 -41.73 -8.38 19.26
C ALA A 458 -43.10 -9.10 19.12
N PRO A 459 -44.25 -8.42 19.01
CA PRO A 459 -45.55 -9.10 18.95
C PRO A 459 -45.71 -10.06 17.75
N TRP A 460 -44.97 -9.83 16.67
CA TRP A 460 -45.05 -10.61 15.44
C TRP A 460 -44.13 -11.83 15.43
N LEU A 461 -43.17 -11.90 16.37
CA LEU A 461 -42.09 -12.90 16.34
C LEU A 461 -42.55 -14.30 16.74
N ASP A 462 -43.61 -14.38 17.55
CA ASP A 462 -44.21 -15.65 18.00
C ASP A 462 -45.29 -16.17 17.03
N GLN A 463 -45.51 -15.47 15.92
CA GLN A 463 -46.55 -15.76 14.94
C GLN A 463 -45.95 -16.31 13.62
N GLY A 464 -46.80 -16.85 12.74
CA GLY A 464 -46.40 -17.35 11.42
C GLY A 464 -45.75 -18.73 11.44
N GLY A 465 -45.52 -19.31 10.27
CA GLY A 465 -44.87 -20.62 10.09
C GLY A 465 -43.35 -20.55 10.04
N LEU A 466 -42.71 -21.70 9.76
CA LEU A 466 -41.25 -21.84 9.80
C LEU A 466 -40.53 -20.83 8.89
N ARG A 467 -41.06 -20.58 7.69
CA ARG A 467 -40.48 -19.65 6.72
C ARG A 467 -40.54 -18.20 7.20
N ALA A 468 -41.68 -17.76 7.72
CA ALA A 468 -41.82 -16.42 8.30
C ALA A 468 -40.91 -16.23 9.51
N THR A 469 -40.84 -17.21 10.42
CA THR A 469 -39.92 -17.17 11.58
C THR A 469 -38.46 -17.09 11.15
N ALA A 470 -38.03 -17.92 10.18
CA ALA A 470 -36.65 -17.88 9.67
C ALA A 470 -36.31 -16.54 9.02
N ALA A 471 -37.26 -15.96 8.26
CA ALA A 471 -37.10 -14.63 7.67
C ALA A 471 -36.97 -13.54 8.74
N LEU A 472 -37.87 -13.53 9.74
CA LEU A 472 -37.82 -12.57 10.85
C LEU A 472 -36.53 -12.71 11.68
N LEU A 473 -36.01 -13.92 11.86
CA LEU A 473 -34.73 -14.15 12.55
C LEU A 473 -33.58 -13.40 11.87
N LEU A 474 -33.44 -13.53 10.55
CA LEU A 474 -32.40 -12.85 9.78
C LEU A 474 -32.59 -11.32 9.79
N LEU A 475 -33.84 -10.84 9.73
CA LEU A 475 -34.13 -9.41 9.82
C LEU A 475 -33.85 -8.83 11.20
N GLU A 476 -34.11 -9.58 12.27
CA GLU A 476 -33.80 -9.17 13.64
C GLU A 476 -32.27 -9.15 13.86
N GLN A 477 -31.51 -10.06 13.23
CA GLN A 477 -30.05 -10.00 13.21
C GLN A 477 -29.54 -8.73 12.50
N ALA A 478 -30.16 -8.35 11.38
CA ALA A 478 -29.85 -7.10 10.70
C ALA A 478 -30.19 -5.87 11.56
N ALA A 479 -31.30 -5.91 12.31
CA ALA A 479 -31.65 -4.86 13.26
C ALA A 479 -30.60 -4.72 14.38
N ARG A 480 -30.09 -5.85 14.91
CA ARG A 480 -29.00 -5.87 15.89
C ARG A 480 -27.75 -5.18 15.36
N GLN A 481 -27.29 -5.55 14.17
CA GLN A 481 -26.09 -4.97 13.55
C GLN A 481 -26.24 -3.45 13.37
N ARG A 482 -27.42 -2.99 12.95
CA ARG A 482 -27.72 -1.56 12.79
C ARG A 482 -27.69 -0.82 14.13
N GLU A 483 -28.22 -1.42 15.19
CA GLU A 483 -28.19 -0.81 16.52
C GLU A 483 -26.78 -0.79 17.12
N GLU A 484 -25.96 -1.81 16.86
CA GLU A 484 -24.54 -1.82 17.22
C GLU A 484 -23.76 -0.68 16.54
N LEU A 485 -24.06 -0.36 15.28
CA LEU A 485 -23.48 0.81 14.60
C LEU A 485 -23.88 2.13 15.26
N ARG A 486 -25.17 2.29 15.60
CA ARG A 486 -25.67 3.48 16.31
C ARG A 486 -25.03 3.61 17.69
N ALA A 487 -24.86 2.51 18.40
CA ALA A 487 -24.19 2.46 19.70
C ALA A 487 -22.73 2.92 19.57
N ARG A 488 -22.00 2.43 18.56
CA ARG A 488 -20.63 2.89 18.28
C ARG A 488 -20.57 4.38 18.00
N ASP A 489 -21.49 4.93 17.20
CA ASP A 489 -21.50 6.36 16.89
C ASP A 489 -21.87 7.23 18.11
N GLN A 490 -22.76 6.73 18.98
CA GLN A 490 -23.06 7.37 20.26
C GLN A 490 -21.82 7.38 21.18
N LEU A 491 -21.14 6.24 21.32
CA LEU A 491 -19.93 6.11 22.13
C LEU A 491 -18.79 6.99 21.64
N LYS A 492 -18.61 7.11 20.32
CA LYS A 492 -17.64 8.06 19.74
C LYS A 492 -17.94 9.50 20.17
N ARG A 493 -19.22 9.89 20.25
CA ARG A 493 -19.64 11.24 20.72
C ARG A 493 -19.38 11.46 22.20
N THR A 494 -19.70 10.49 23.04
CA THR A 494 -19.49 10.61 24.48
C THR A 494 -18.01 10.59 24.85
N LEU A 495 -17.24 9.64 24.30
CA LEU A 495 -15.80 9.51 24.54
C LEU A 495 -14.99 10.61 23.85
N GLY A 496 -15.53 11.26 22.82
CA GLY A 496 -14.87 12.31 22.04
C GLY A 496 -14.87 13.69 22.68
N ASN A 497 -15.72 13.92 23.69
CA ASN A 497 -15.87 15.23 24.34
C ASN A 497 -14.85 15.40 25.49
N PRO A 498 -13.85 16.30 25.37
CA PRO A 498 -12.81 16.51 26.40
C PRO A 498 -13.33 17.19 27.68
N ALA A 499 -14.60 17.60 27.74
CA ALA A 499 -15.20 18.23 28.92
C ALA A 499 -15.47 17.26 30.10
N HIS A 500 -15.10 15.98 29.98
CA HIS A 500 -15.35 14.94 30.99
C HIS A 500 -14.05 14.35 31.55
N GLY A 501 -13.20 15.16 32.18
CA GLY A 501 -12.10 14.71 33.05
C GLY A 501 -11.19 13.59 32.49
N THR A 502 -10.51 12.87 33.40
CA THR A 502 -9.83 11.61 33.08
C THR A 502 -10.85 10.47 33.01
N ASP A 503 -10.88 9.74 31.89
CA ASP A 503 -11.79 8.60 31.68
C ASP A 503 -10.98 7.34 31.35
N PRO A 504 -10.92 6.35 32.26
CA PRO A 504 -10.17 5.11 32.05
C PRO A 504 -10.54 4.34 30.76
N ALA A 505 -11.79 4.42 30.31
CA ALA A 505 -12.19 3.75 29.06
C ALA A 505 -11.69 4.54 27.83
N ARG A 506 -11.60 5.87 27.94
CA ARG A 506 -10.97 6.70 26.92
C ARG A 506 -9.47 6.42 26.87
N ASP A 507 -8.80 6.33 28.01
CA ASP A 507 -7.36 6.03 28.06
C ASP A 507 -7.06 4.65 27.48
N THR A 508 -7.88 3.64 27.82
CA THR A 508 -7.81 2.30 27.24
C THR A 508 -8.03 2.33 25.72
N LEU A 509 -9.03 3.08 25.24
CA LEU A 509 -9.28 3.25 23.81
C LEU A 509 -8.09 3.93 23.11
N MET A 510 -7.50 4.96 23.72
CA MET A 510 -6.32 5.64 23.14
C MET A 510 -5.11 4.71 23.07
N ALA A 511 -4.89 3.87 24.08
CA ALA A 511 -3.84 2.84 24.04
C ALA A 511 -4.07 1.82 22.90
N LEU A 512 -5.32 1.37 22.71
CA LEU A 512 -5.67 0.45 21.62
C LEU A 512 -5.57 1.10 20.23
N LEU A 513 -5.90 2.39 20.11
CA LEU A 513 -5.70 3.14 18.88
C LEU A 513 -4.21 3.34 18.59
N HIS A 514 -3.38 3.55 19.61
CA HIS A 514 -1.93 3.60 19.45
C HIS A 514 -1.37 2.28 18.91
N ASP A 515 -1.77 1.15 19.50
CA ASP A 515 -1.40 -0.19 19.04
C ASP A 515 -1.84 -0.45 17.59
N THR A 516 -3.08 -0.09 17.27
CA THR A 516 -3.61 -0.17 15.89
C THR A 516 -2.81 0.73 14.94
N GLY A 517 -2.37 1.90 15.41
CA GLY A 517 -1.53 2.82 14.65
C GLY A 517 -0.18 2.23 14.26
N GLN A 518 0.41 1.39 15.11
CA GLN A 518 1.66 0.66 14.80
C GLN A 518 1.43 -0.43 13.74
N LEU A 519 0.30 -1.13 13.79
CA LEU A 519 -0.04 -2.17 12.81
C LEU A 519 -0.27 -1.60 11.40
N VAL A 520 -0.76 -0.36 11.32
CA VAL A 520 -1.05 0.34 10.05
C VAL A 520 0.17 1.12 9.55
N SER A 521 1.17 1.37 10.42
CA SER A 521 2.50 1.89 10.07
C SER A 521 3.57 0.89 10.54
N PRO A 522 3.69 -0.26 9.86
CA PRO A 522 4.39 -1.45 10.37
C PRO A 522 5.89 -1.24 10.55
N ALA A 523 6.48 -0.16 10.02
CA ALA A 523 7.84 0.26 10.35
C ALA A 523 8.08 0.39 11.87
N ALA A 524 7.05 0.78 12.63
CA ALA A 524 7.11 0.93 14.08
C ALA A 524 7.20 -0.43 14.83
N LEU A 525 6.90 -1.55 14.16
CA LEU A 525 6.97 -2.90 14.73
C LEU A 525 8.41 -3.41 14.82
N LEU A 526 9.34 -2.75 14.12
CA LEU A 526 10.74 -3.11 14.05
C LEU A 526 11.57 -2.16 14.91
N PRO A 527 12.64 -2.68 15.57
CA PRO A 527 13.60 -1.83 16.24
C PRO A 527 14.25 -0.86 15.23
N ALA A 528 14.80 0.24 15.75
CA ALA A 528 15.55 1.18 14.92
C ALA A 528 16.69 0.46 14.20
N GLY A 529 16.72 0.58 12.86
CA GLY A 529 17.70 -0.09 12.01
C GLY A 529 17.08 -0.70 10.74
N GLY A 530 17.91 -0.82 9.71
CA GLY A 530 17.52 -1.30 8.38
C GLY A 530 16.65 -0.31 7.60
N TYR A 531 16.35 -0.65 6.34
CA TYR A 531 15.59 0.21 5.44
C TYR A 531 14.86 -0.59 4.35
N GLY A 532 13.95 0.07 3.64
CA GLY A 532 13.12 -0.57 2.60
C GLY A 532 12.25 -1.70 3.16
N LEU A 533 11.98 -2.70 2.33
CA LEU A 533 11.25 -3.89 2.74
C LEU A 533 12.05 -4.68 3.78
N PRO A 534 11.41 -5.21 4.84
CA PRO A 534 12.10 -6.04 5.82
C PRO A 534 12.51 -7.39 5.21
N LEU A 535 13.71 -7.85 5.54
CA LEU A 535 14.29 -9.11 5.08
C LEU A 535 14.61 -10.04 6.26
N GLY A 536 14.67 -11.35 6.02
CA GLY A 536 15.20 -12.34 6.98
C GLY A 536 14.72 -12.14 8.43
N SER A 537 15.66 -11.82 9.32
CA SER A 537 15.38 -11.57 10.74
C SER A 537 14.46 -10.37 11.00
N GLU A 538 14.45 -9.35 10.14
CA GLU A 538 13.49 -8.24 10.23
C GLU A 538 12.06 -8.76 10.02
N ARG A 539 11.83 -9.67 9.06
CA ARG A 539 10.50 -10.28 8.86
C ARG A 539 10.07 -11.10 10.08
N ALA A 540 11.00 -11.87 10.66
CA ALA A 540 10.72 -12.65 11.87
C ALA A 540 10.40 -11.75 13.07
N ALA A 541 11.15 -10.66 13.26
CA ALA A 541 10.89 -9.67 14.30
C ALA A 541 9.53 -8.98 14.11
N ALA A 542 9.19 -8.57 12.88
CA ALA A 542 7.89 -7.99 12.58
C ALA A 542 6.74 -8.97 12.90
N ALA A 543 6.88 -10.25 12.54
CA ALA A 543 5.89 -11.28 12.86
C ALA A 543 5.70 -11.44 14.37
N ALA A 544 6.80 -11.53 15.13
CA ALA A 544 6.76 -11.64 16.59
C ALA A 544 6.13 -10.41 17.26
N SER A 545 6.54 -9.20 16.85
CA SER A 545 5.94 -7.94 17.32
C SER A 545 4.45 -7.90 17.02
N THR A 546 4.04 -8.20 15.79
CA THR A 546 2.63 -8.22 15.36
C THR A 546 1.81 -9.20 16.22
N ALA A 547 2.30 -10.42 16.43
CA ALA A 547 1.64 -11.41 17.25
C ALA A 547 1.51 -10.95 18.71
N ALA A 548 2.54 -10.30 19.26
CA ALA A 548 2.48 -9.73 20.61
C ALA A 548 1.47 -8.57 20.73
N ILE A 549 1.33 -7.72 19.70
CA ILE A 549 0.26 -6.71 19.64
C ILE A 549 -1.10 -7.36 19.58
N SER A 550 -1.29 -8.32 18.69
CA SER A 550 -2.56 -9.03 18.53
C SER A 550 -2.99 -9.73 19.83
N ALA A 551 -2.07 -10.43 20.49
CA ALA A 551 -2.35 -11.18 21.72
C ALA A 551 -2.83 -10.29 22.88
N ARG A 552 -2.30 -9.06 23.00
CA ARG A 552 -2.78 -8.09 24.01
C ARG A 552 -4.03 -7.33 23.57
N ALA A 553 -4.14 -7.00 22.28
CA ALA A 553 -5.19 -6.14 21.76
C ALA A 553 -6.54 -6.84 21.74
N VAL A 554 -6.61 -8.11 21.33
CA VAL A 554 -7.87 -8.88 21.24
C VAL A 554 -8.65 -8.89 22.57
N PRO A 555 -8.09 -9.35 23.71
CA PRO A 555 -8.82 -9.34 24.98
C PRO A 555 -9.13 -7.91 25.46
N ALA A 556 -8.24 -6.95 25.22
CA ALA A 556 -8.45 -5.56 25.61
C ALA A 556 -9.60 -4.89 24.83
N TRP A 557 -9.73 -5.17 23.52
CA TRP A 557 -10.88 -4.72 22.72
C TRP A 557 -12.19 -5.35 23.21
N GLN A 558 -12.19 -6.64 23.56
CA GLN A 558 -13.36 -7.31 24.13
C GLN A 558 -13.78 -6.69 25.47
N GLN A 559 -12.82 -6.46 26.36
CA GLN A 559 -13.07 -5.82 27.65
C GLN A 559 -13.58 -4.39 27.48
N LEU A 560 -12.96 -3.60 26.60
CA LEU A 560 -13.41 -2.25 26.29
C LEU A 560 -14.85 -2.27 25.74
N GLN A 561 -15.17 -3.17 24.83
CA GLN A 561 -16.52 -3.29 24.27
C GLN A 561 -17.56 -3.59 25.38
N GLN A 562 -17.24 -4.46 26.33
CA GLN A 562 -18.12 -4.74 27.48
C GLN A 562 -18.30 -3.50 28.37
N GLN A 563 -17.22 -2.81 28.71
CA GLN A 563 -17.27 -1.57 29.50
C GLN A 563 -18.08 -0.47 28.82
N LEU A 564 -17.89 -0.29 27.51
CA LEU A 564 -18.58 0.74 26.74
C LEU A 564 -20.07 0.43 26.57
N ARG A 565 -20.47 -0.84 26.45
CA ARG A 565 -21.89 -1.22 26.41
C ARG A 565 -22.64 -0.75 27.66
N ALA A 566 -22.05 -0.88 28.85
CA ALA A 566 -22.63 -0.39 30.10
C ALA A 566 -22.77 1.14 30.19
N ARG A 567 -22.09 1.88 29.30
CA ARG A 567 -22.11 3.35 29.24
C ARG A 567 -23.05 3.91 28.18
N LEU A 568 -23.71 3.06 27.40
CA LEU A 568 -24.72 3.50 26.44
C LEU A 568 -25.91 4.14 27.18
N PRO A 569 -26.67 5.07 26.56
CA PRO A 569 -27.92 5.54 27.13
C PRO A 569 -28.86 4.37 27.48
N ALA A 570 -29.59 4.45 28.58
CA ALA A 570 -30.45 3.36 29.07
C ALA A 570 -31.43 2.85 27.99
N ALA A 571 -32.01 3.76 27.20
CA ALA A 571 -32.88 3.39 26.07
C ALA A 571 -32.17 2.53 25.01
N GLN A 572 -30.89 2.80 24.74
CA GLN A 572 -30.11 2.05 23.76
C GLN A 572 -29.62 0.70 24.31
N GLN A 573 -29.30 0.64 25.61
CA GLN A 573 -29.05 -0.65 26.28
C GLN A 573 -30.29 -1.53 26.22
N GLN A 574 -31.46 -0.97 26.57
CA GLN A 574 -32.72 -1.69 26.55
C GLN A 574 -33.10 -2.16 25.14
N GLU A 575 -32.87 -1.33 24.12
CA GLU A 575 -33.09 -1.73 22.73
C GLU A 575 -32.23 -2.94 22.35
N LEU A 576 -30.92 -2.93 22.66
CA LEU A 576 -30.03 -4.06 22.38
C LEU A 576 -30.46 -5.34 23.11
N VAL A 577 -30.80 -5.25 24.40
CA VAL A 577 -31.30 -6.39 25.18
C VAL A 577 -32.60 -6.93 24.57
N THR A 578 -33.53 -6.05 24.19
CA THR A 578 -34.80 -6.46 23.58
C THR A 578 -34.58 -7.17 22.23
N ILE A 579 -33.59 -6.72 21.45
CA ILE A 579 -33.21 -7.39 20.20
C ILE A 579 -32.62 -8.77 20.49
N GLU A 580 -31.76 -8.91 21.50
CA GLU A 580 -31.20 -10.20 21.91
C GLU A 580 -32.31 -11.16 22.37
N ASP A 581 -33.26 -10.71 23.19
CA ASP A 581 -34.43 -11.50 23.59
C ASP A 581 -35.31 -11.91 22.39
N ASN A 582 -35.47 -11.02 21.42
CA ASN A 582 -36.20 -11.30 20.18
C ASN A 582 -35.50 -12.39 19.35
N LEU A 583 -34.17 -12.33 19.24
CA LEU A 583 -33.37 -13.33 18.55
C LEU A 583 -33.46 -14.71 19.22
N ASP A 584 -33.40 -14.77 20.55
CA ASP A 584 -33.53 -16.01 21.30
C ASP A 584 -34.92 -16.63 21.15
N ARG A 585 -35.98 -15.80 21.22
CA ARG A 585 -37.37 -16.21 20.95
C ARG A 585 -37.53 -16.80 19.55
N LEU A 586 -37.09 -16.08 18.52
CA LEU A 586 -37.13 -16.55 17.12
C LEU A 586 -36.32 -17.83 16.92
N GLY A 587 -35.14 -17.93 17.53
CA GLY A 587 -34.30 -19.12 17.47
C GLY A 587 -34.93 -20.34 18.14
N ALA A 588 -35.55 -20.17 19.30
CA ALA A 588 -36.29 -21.22 19.99
C ALA A 588 -37.51 -21.67 19.18
N ARG A 589 -38.31 -20.72 18.69
CA ARG A 589 -39.47 -20.98 17.85
C ARG A 589 -39.11 -21.74 16.58
N MET A 590 -38.06 -21.32 15.87
CA MET A 590 -37.59 -21.99 14.67
C MET A 590 -37.23 -23.46 14.94
N ARG A 591 -36.56 -23.76 16.06
CA ARG A 591 -36.24 -25.14 16.44
C ARG A 591 -37.50 -25.98 16.72
N THR A 592 -38.52 -25.40 17.36
CA THR A 592 -39.80 -26.08 17.61
C THR A 592 -40.53 -26.38 16.30
N LEU A 593 -40.72 -25.37 15.45
CA LEU A 593 -41.41 -25.53 14.15
C LEU A 593 -40.68 -26.52 13.23
N ALA A 594 -39.34 -26.51 13.21
CA ALA A 594 -38.57 -27.45 12.41
C ALA A 594 -38.75 -28.91 12.86
N ARG A 595 -38.89 -29.16 14.18
CA ARG A 595 -39.19 -30.48 14.74
C ARG A 595 -40.60 -30.94 14.39
N GLU A 596 -41.57 -30.03 14.45
CA GLU A 596 -42.96 -30.32 14.07
C GLU A 596 -43.08 -30.67 12.59
N GLU A 597 -42.43 -29.92 11.68
CA GLU A 597 -42.42 -30.26 10.25
C GLU A 597 -41.73 -31.60 9.95
N THR A 598 -40.62 -31.92 10.63
CA THR A 598 -39.93 -33.21 10.44
C THR A 598 -40.75 -34.38 10.98
N ALA A 599 -41.42 -34.22 12.13
CA ALA A 599 -42.32 -35.23 12.66
C ALA A 599 -43.54 -35.44 11.74
N THR A 600 -44.11 -34.36 11.20
CA THR A 600 -45.24 -34.43 10.27
C THR A 600 -44.83 -35.05 8.93
N GLY A 601 -43.64 -34.74 8.41
CA GLY A 601 -43.10 -35.35 7.19
C GLY A 601 -42.68 -36.81 7.35
N ALA A 602 -42.34 -37.25 8.57
CA ALA A 602 -42.08 -38.65 8.90
C ALA A 602 -43.36 -39.46 9.13
N ALA A 603 -44.47 -38.82 9.52
CA ALA A 603 -45.78 -39.46 9.66
C ALA A 603 -46.56 -39.56 8.33
N VAL A 604 -46.15 -38.80 7.31
CA VAL A 604 -46.74 -38.79 5.95
C VAL A 604 -45.98 -39.70 4.97
N ARG A 605 -44.81 -40.22 5.36
CA ARG A 605 -44.08 -41.30 4.67
C ARG A 605 -44.36 -42.63 5.35
#